data_AF-A0A7C3X8X3-F1
#
_entry.id   AF-A0A7C3X8X3-F1
#
_cell.length_a   1.000
_cell.length_b   1.000
_cell.length_c   1.000
_cell.angle_alpha   90.00
_cell.angle_beta   90.00
_cell.angle_gamma   90.00
#
_symmetry.space_group_name_H-M   'P 1'
#
loop_
_entity.id
_entity.type
_entity.pdbx_description
1 polymer ?
#
loop_
_entity_poly.entity_id
_entity_poly.type
_entity_poly.pdbx_seq_one_letter_code
_entity_poly.pdbx_strand_id
1 'polypeptide(L)'
;MVMESLAKAWEAAGKSADEAIALMQDALAHTQAYGSDRYPTLAEVAEVVLAEAEEAYEARAHNRVPASLGLPTGIAPLDALTGGLGPGDVWVLAARTSRGKTSFALQISQLQDVPVHFASASASTATSIA
;
A
#
# COMPACT_ATOMS: atom_id res chain seq x y z
N MET A 1 13.46 -13.45 2.20
CA MET A 1 13.37 -12.85 3.54
C MET A 1 12.07 -12.07 3.73
N VAL A 2 11.78 -10.99 3.00
CA VAL A 2 10.51 -10.24 3.13
C VAL A 2 9.26 -11.10 2.85
N MET A 3 9.29 -11.91 1.79
CA MET A 3 8.18 -12.84 1.48
C MET A 3 7.96 -13.91 2.56
N GLU A 4 9.01 -14.28 3.29
CA GLU A 4 8.91 -15.25 4.39
C GLU A 4 8.30 -14.59 5.63
N SER A 5 8.68 -13.35 5.93
CA SER A 5 8.08 -12.56 7.01
C SER A 5 6.60 -12.25 6.75
N LEU A 6 6.24 -11.93 5.50
CA LEU A 6 4.84 -11.76 5.07
C LEU A 6 4.04 -13.06 5.22
N ALA A 7 4.62 -14.21 4.88
CA ALA A 7 3.97 -15.52 5.08
C ALA A 7 3.78 -15.88 6.57
N LYS A 8 4.71 -15.47 7.44
CA LYS A 8 4.56 -15.64 8.90
C LYS A 8 3.51 -14.69 9.48
N ALA A 9 3.50 -13.42 9.04
CA ALA A 9 2.50 -12.43 9.42
C ALA A 9 1.08 -12.90 9.05
N TRP A 10 0.99 -13.56 7.89
CA TRP A 10 -0.24 -14.14 7.37
C TRP A 10 -0.79 -15.28 8.24
N GLU A 11 0.07 -16.18 8.69
CA GLU A 11 -0.34 -17.28 9.56
C GLU A 11 -0.73 -16.79 10.96
N ALA A 12 -0.07 -15.75 11.45
CA ALA A 12 -0.38 -15.07 12.71
C ALA A 12 -1.71 -14.28 12.66
N ALA A 13 -2.02 -13.63 11.53
CA ALA A 13 -3.28 -12.90 11.34
C ALA A 13 -4.53 -13.79 11.45
N GLY A 14 -4.39 -15.10 11.23
CA GLY A 14 -5.45 -16.07 11.49
C GLY A 14 -5.67 -16.42 12.97
N LYS A 15 -4.73 -16.03 13.86
CA LYS A 15 -4.68 -16.43 15.27
C LYS A 15 -4.86 -15.23 16.22
N SER A 16 -4.19 -14.10 15.97
CA SER A 16 -4.37 -12.87 16.74
C SER A 16 -3.96 -11.60 15.96
N ALA A 17 -4.70 -10.51 16.18
CA ALA A 17 -4.45 -9.22 15.50
C ALA A 17 -3.14 -8.58 15.97
N ASP A 18 -2.82 -8.67 17.27
CA ASP A 18 -1.60 -8.09 17.84
C ASP A 18 -0.34 -8.76 17.29
N GLU A 19 -0.37 -10.08 17.09
CA GLU A 19 0.74 -10.83 16.52
C GLU A 19 0.94 -10.52 15.03
N ALA A 20 -0.16 -10.31 14.29
CA ALA A 20 -0.10 -9.85 12.90
C ALA A 20 0.54 -8.46 12.77
N ILE A 21 0.18 -7.53 13.67
CA ILE A 21 0.76 -6.18 13.71
C ILE A 21 2.26 -6.28 14.01
N ALA A 22 2.66 -7.06 15.01
CA ALA A 22 4.06 -7.24 15.37
C ALA A 22 4.90 -7.81 14.21
N LEU A 23 4.37 -8.80 13.49
CA LEU A 23 5.04 -9.39 12.34
C LEU A 23 5.12 -8.46 11.11
N MET A 24 4.08 -7.66 10.87
CA MET A 24 4.14 -6.63 9.82
C MET A 24 5.18 -5.56 10.13
N GLN A 25 5.28 -5.14 11.40
CA GLN A 25 6.30 -4.19 11.85
C GLN A 25 7.72 -4.75 11.64
N ASP A 26 7.94 -6.03 11.93
CA ASP A 26 9.23 -6.70 11.69
C ASP A 26 9.57 -6.81 10.19
N ALA A 27 8.60 -7.16 9.35
CA ALA A 27 8.77 -7.20 7.90
C ALA A 27 9.09 -5.81 7.31
N LEU A 28 8.47 -4.77 7.83
CA LEU A 28 8.73 -3.39 7.45
C LEU A 28 10.17 -2.98 7.83
N ALA A 29 10.60 -3.28 9.05
CA ALA A 29 11.95 -3.00 9.51
C ALA A 29 13.02 -3.67 8.61
N HIS A 30 12.78 -4.91 8.17
CA HIS A 30 13.67 -5.61 7.24
C HIS A 30 13.70 -4.97 5.85
N THR A 31 12.56 -4.49 5.35
CA THR A 31 12.47 -3.81 4.06
C THR A 31 13.21 -2.47 4.09
N GLN A 32 13.11 -1.75 5.21
CA GLN A 32 13.87 -0.52 5.45
C GLN A 32 15.38 -0.77 5.60
N ALA A 33 15.78 -1.89 6.20
CA ALA A 33 17.19 -2.26 6.37
C ALA A 33 17.89 -2.63 5.04
N TYR A 34 17.15 -3.11 4.02
CA TYR A 34 17.71 -3.39 2.68
C TYR A 34 18.26 -2.14 1.97
N GLY A 35 17.94 -0.93 2.45
CA GLY A 35 18.48 0.33 1.93
C GLY A 35 19.88 0.70 2.43
N SER A 36 20.57 -0.16 3.21
CA SER A 36 21.73 0.25 4.00
C SER A 36 23.02 0.58 3.24
N ASP A 37 23.10 0.37 1.92
CA ASP A 37 24.36 0.57 1.18
C ASP A 37 24.46 1.91 0.42
N ARG A 38 23.35 2.63 0.22
CA ARG A 38 23.33 4.00 -0.31
C ARG A 38 22.10 4.76 0.16
N TYR A 39 22.25 5.55 1.21
CA TYR A 39 21.27 6.61 1.48
C TYR A 39 21.48 7.71 0.44
N PRO A 40 20.42 8.14 -0.28
CA PRO A 40 20.53 9.32 -1.11
C PRO A 40 20.87 10.52 -0.22
N THR A 41 21.72 11.39 -0.73
CA THR A 41 21.98 12.69 -0.13
C THR A 41 20.71 13.51 -0.10
N LEU A 42 20.64 14.48 0.82
CA LEU A 42 19.49 15.39 0.89
C LEU A 42 19.26 16.12 -0.44
N ALA A 43 20.32 16.41 -1.20
CA ALA A 43 20.22 17.04 -2.51
C ALA A 43 19.52 16.11 -3.52
N GLU A 44 19.90 14.84 -3.57
CA GLU A 44 19.27 13.84 -4.47
C GLU A 44 17.80 13.62 -4.10
N VAL A 45 17.46 13.57 -2.80
CA VAL A 45 16.07 13.49 -2.36
C VAL A 45 15.30 14.76 -2.73
N ALA A 46 15.89 15.93 -2.51
CA ALA A 46 15.25 17.21 -2.81
C ALA A 46 14.95 17.35 -4.31
N GLU A 47 15.85 16.92 -5.19
CA GLU A 47 15.60 16.91 -6.64
C GLU A 47 14.41 16.04 -7.02
N VAL A 48 14.31 14.84 -6.46
CA VAL A 48 13.18 13.93 -6.71
C VAL A 48 11.86 14.52 -6.19
N VAL A 49 11.85 15.01 -4.96
CA VAL A 49 10.64 15.59 -4.33
C VAL A 49 10.18 16.84 -5.07
N LEU A 50 11.10 17.69 -5.54
CA LEU A 50 10.75 18.89 -6.28
C LEU A 50 10.13 18.54 -7.63
N ALA A 51 10.70 17.57 -8.35
CA ALA A 51 10.15 17.08 -9.62
C ALA A 51 8.74 16.47 -9.43
N GLU A 52 8.53 15.67 -8.38
CA GLU A 52 7.22 15.10 -8.05
C GLU A 52 6.18 16.20 -7.70
N ALA A 53 6.62 17.26 -7.02
CA ALA A 53 5.75 18.39 -6.66
C ALA A 53 5.36 19.23 -7.88
N GLU A 54 6.29 19.45 -8.82
CA GLU A 54 6.02 20.09 -10.10
C GLU A 54 5.01 19.28 -10.92
N GLU A 55 5.23 17.96 -11.04
CA GLU A 55 4.28 17.06 -11.70
C GLU A 55 2.90 17.09 -11.04
N ALA A 56 2.86 17.06 -9.69
CA ALA A 56 1.62 17.16 -8.93
C ALA A 56 0.86 18.45 -9.22
N TYR A 57 1.58 19.57 -9.32
CA TYR A 57 0.99 20.86 -9.61
C TYR A 57 0.46 20.93 -11.04
N GLU A 58 1.24 20.49 -12.03
CA GLU A 58 0.84 20.49 -13.43
C GLU A 58 -0.35 19.57 -13.70
N ALA A 59 -0.36 18.37 -13.14
CA ALA A 59 -1.47 17.44 -13.30
C ALA A 59 -2.75 18.01 -12.66
N ARG A 60 -2.68 18.64 -11.49
CA ARG A 60 -3.84 19.36 -10.91
C ARG A 60 -4.31 20.52 -11.80
N ALA A 61 -3.40 21.30 -12.36
CA ALA A 61 -3.74 22.40 -13.27
C ALA A 61 -4.45 21.89 -14.55
N HIS A 62 -4.13 20.68 -15.00
CA HIS A 62 -4.74 20.04 -16.18
C HIS A 62 -5.85 19.04 -15.83
N ASN A 63 -6.35 19.05 -14.59
CA ASN A 63 -7.41 18.17 -14.10
C ASN A 63 -7.09 16.66 -14.29
N ARG A 64 -5.81 16.31 -14.20
CA ARG A 64 -5.26 14.96 -14.23
C ARG A 64 -4.93 14.53 -12.81
N VAL A 65 -4.98 13.22 -12.56
CA VAL A 65 -4.41 12.64 -11.35
C VAL A 65 -2.89 12.56 -11.56
N PRO A 66 -2.07 13.24 -10.75
CA PRO A 66 -0.61 13.16 -10.88
C PRO A 66 -0.12 11.74 -10.62
N ALA A 67 0.95 11.30 -11.31
CA ALA A 67 1.52 9.98 -11.04
C ALA A 67 2.20 9.91 -9.66
N SER A 68 2.60 11.07 -9.11
CA SER A 68 3.12 11.23 -7.76
C SER A 68 2.07 11.12 -6.64
N LEU A 69 0.77 11.12 -6.98
CA LEU A 69 -0.28 10.75 -6.01
C LEU A 69 -0.45 9.23 -5.99
N GLY A 70 -0.68 8.69 -4.79
CA GLY A 70 -0.92 7.26 -4.59
C GLY A 70 -2.14 6.75 -5.37
N LEU A 71 -2.28 5.42 -5.45
CA LEU A 71 -3.39 4.79 -6.16
C LEU A 71 -4.74 5.21 -5.55
N PRO A 72 -5.73 5.66 -6.33
CA PRO A 72 -6.98 6.15 -5.79
C PRO A 72 -7.77 5.01 -5.12
N THR A 73 -8.32 5.27 -3.93
CA THR A 73 -9.20 4.31 -3.24
C THR A 73 -10.60 4.26 -3.86
N GLY A 74 -10.97 5.25 -4.68
CA GLY A 74 -12.31 5.39 -5.24
C GLY A 74 -13.31 6.00 -4.25
N ILE A 75 -12.83 6.45 -3.09
CA ILE A 75 -13.62 7.13 -2.06
C ILE A 75 -13.10 8.56 -1.99
N ALA A 76 -13.76 9.46 -2.73
CA ALA A 76 -13.35 10.86 -2.85
C ALA A 76 -12.94 11.54 -1.52
N PRO A 77 -13.70 11.41 -0.40
CA PRO A 77 -13.29 12.03 0.85
C PRO A 77 -12.05 11.37 1.48
N LEU A 78 -11.80 10.08 1.24
CA LEU A 78 -10.60 9.39 1.72
C LEU A 78 -9.39 9.81 0.88
N ASP A 79 -9.54 9.82 -0.44
CA ASP A 79 -8.48 10.23 -1.37
C ASP A 79 -8.07 11.68 -1.16
N ALA A 80 -9.01 12.57 -0.81
CA ALA A 80 -8.70 13.95 -0.46
C ALA A 80 -7.88 14.09 0.83
N LEU A 81 -8.03 13.15 1.77
CA LEU A 81 -7.31 13.15 3.05
C LEU A 81 -5.94 12.48 2.95
N THR A 82 -5.82 11.42 2.15
CA THR A 82 -4.62 10.57 2.12
C THR A 82 -3.78 10.73 0.85
N GLY A 83 -4.35 11.32 -0.20
CA GLY A 83 -3.71 11.36 -1.52
C GLY A 83 -3.69 10.00 -2.22
N GLY A 84 -4.58 9.07 -1.84
CA GLY A 84 -4.59 7.69 -2.33
C GLY A 84 -3.67 6.76 -1.54
N LEU A 85 -3.38 5.58 -2.09
CA LEU A 85 -2.49 4.56 -1.55
C LEU A 85 -1.06 4.80 -2.04
N GLY A 86 -0.22 5.38 -1.18
CA GLY A 86 1.15 5.73 -1.52
C GLY A 86 2.08 4.52 -1.69
N PRO A 87 3.09 4.60 -2.57
CA PRO A 87 4.11 3.56 -2.70
C PRO A 87 4.94 3.46 -1.41
N GLY A 88 5.13 2.23 -0.91
CA GLY A 88 5.88 1.97 0.33
C GLY A 88 5.06 2.08 1.62
N ASP A 89 3.79 2.51 1.54
CA ASP A 89 2.90 2.58 2.68
C ASP A 89 2.29 1.21 3.04
N VAL A 90 2.06 1.00 4.34
CA VAL A 90 1.33 -0.17 4.85
C VAL A 90 -0.05 0.27 5.31
N TRP A 91 -1.09 -0.25 4.66
CA TRP A 91 -2.49 0.05 4.95
C TRP A 91 -3.18 -1.11 5.66
N VAL A 92 -3.81 -0.83 6.81
CA VAL A 92 -4.53 -1.84 7.61
C VAL A 92 -6.04 -1.60 7.56
N LEU A 93 -6.76 -2.54 6.97
CA LEU A 93 -8.23 -2.53 6.94
C LEU A 93 -8.81 -3.39 8.07
N ALA A 94 -9.17 -2.75 9.18
CA ALA A 94 -9.80 -3.41 10.32
C ALA A 94 -11.32 -3.23 10.33
N ALA A 95 -12.07 -4.33 10.41
CA ALA A 95 -13.52 -4.30 10.58
C ALA A 95 -14.00 -5.57 11.30
N ARG A 96 -15.19 -5.50 11.92
CA ARG A 96 -15.84 -6.69 12.49
C ARG A 96 -16.19 -7.72 11.40
N THR A 97 -16.31 -8.99 11.78
CA THR A 97 -16.78 -10.05 10.89
C THR A 97 -18.11 -9.66 10.23
N SER A 98 -18.22 -9.99 8.94
CA SER A 98 -19.38 -9.67 8.09
C SER A 98 -19.64 -8.19 7.82
N ARG A 99 -18.69 -7.27 8.10
CA ARG A 99 -18.78 -5.84 7.71
C ARG A 99 -18.20 -5.53 6.34
N GLY A 100 -17.82 -6.54 5.56
CA GLY A 100 -17.40 -6.34 4.17
C GLY A 100 -15.93 -5.97 3.96
N LYS A 101 -15.02 -6.18 4.93
CA LYS A 101 -13.57 -5.91 4.74
C LYS A 101 -12.99 -6.52 3.45
N THR A 102 -13.40 -7.74 3.11
CA THR A 102 -12.91 -8.44 1.90
C THR A 102 -13.53 -7.83 0.65
N SER A 103 -14.83 -7.55 0.65
CA SER A 103 -15.52 -6.89 -0.47
C SER A 103 -14.95 -5.50 -0.72
N PHE A 104 -14.65 -4.75 0.33
CA PHE A 104 -14.03 -3.44 0.26
C PHE A 104 -12.62 -3.49 -0.35
N ALA A 105 -11.77 -4.40 0.12
CA ALA A 105 -10.43 -4.59 -0.43
C ALA A 105 -10.47 -5.00 -1.92
N LEU A 106 -11.39 -5.90 -2.29
CA LEU A 106 -11.59 -6.31 -3.67
C LEU A 106 -12.09 -5.17 -4.55
N GLN A 107 -13.03 -4.36 -4.06
CA GLN A 107 -13.53 -3.20 -4.79
C GLN A 107 -12.41 -2.21 -5.11
N ILE A 108 -11.55 -1.90 -4.14
CA ILE A 108 -10.39 -1.02 -4.36
C ILE A 108 -9.45 -1.62 -5.40
N SER A 109 -9.16 -2.93 -5.32
CA SER A 109 -8.27 -3.59 -6.29
C SER A 109 -8.79 -3.54 -7.73
N GLN A 110 -10.11 -3.68 -7.93
CA GLN A 110 -10.73 -3.68 -9.26
C GLN A 110 -10.80 -2.30 -9.91
N LEU A 111 -10.62 -1.23 -9.13
CA LEU A 111 -10.59 0.15 -9.64
C LEU A 111 -9.22 0.54 -10.20
N GLN A 112 -8.18 -0.26 -9.94
CA GLN A 112 -6.82 0.06 -10.35
C GLN A 112 -6.57 -0.35 -11.79
N ASP A 113 -5.92 0.52 -12.55
CA ASP A 113 -5.45 0.26 -13.92
C ASP A 113 -4.01 -0.29 -13.93
N VAL A 114 -3.62 -0.95 -12.83
CA VAL A 114 -2.30 -1.58 -12.65
C VAL A 114 -2.49 -2.99 -12.11
N PRO A 115 -1.57 -3.93 -12.39
CA PRO A 115 -1.68 -5.29 -11.87
C PRO A 115 -1.72 -5.30 -10.33
N VAL A 116 -2.77 -5.91 -9.75
CA VAL A 116 -2.93 -6.02 -8.31
C VAL A 116 -2.80 -7.48 -7.86
N HIS A 117 -1.93 -7.72 -6.88
CA HIS A 117 -1.82 -9.03 -6.23
C HIS A 117 -2.77 -9.12 -5.03
N PHE A 118 -3.68 -10.09 -5.06
CA PHE A 118 -4.60 -10.36 -3.94
C PHE A 118 -4.32 -11.73 -3.32
N ALA A 119 -3.78 -11.73 -2.10
CA ALA A 119 -3.65 -12.94 -1.27
C ALA A 119 -4.85 -13.04 -0.32
N SER A 120 -5.43 -14.25 -0.15
CA SER A 120 -6.55 -14.51 0.78
C SER A 120 -6.33 -15.74 1.64
N ALA A 121 -6.43 -15.60 2.98
CA ALA A 121 -6.21 -16.70 3.94
C ALA A 121 -7.52 -17.43 4.23
N SER A 122 -8.64 -16.79 3.88
CA SER A 122 -10.01 -17.19 4.24
C SER A 122 -10.82 -17.69 3.05
N ALA A 123 -10.31 -17.54 1.82
CA ALA A 123 -10.90 -18.07 0.60
C ALA A 123 -9.96 -19.11 -0.01
N SER A 124 -10.50 -20.22 -0.50
CA SER A 124 -9.74 -21.39 -0.98
C SER A 124 -8.95 -21.18 -2.28
N THR A 125 -8.80 -19.95 -2.78
CA THR A 125 -8.21 -19.70 -4.11
C THR A 125 -7.54 -18.32 -4.17
N ALA A 126 -6.22 -18.31 -4.41
CA ALA A 126 -5.50 -17.11 -4.82
C ALA A 126 -5.98 -16.71 -6.22
N THR A 127 -6.61 -15.54 -6.34
CA THR A 127 -7.10 -15.02 -7.63
C THR A 127 -6.24 -13.82 -7.99
N SER A 128 -5.45 -13.96 -9.06
CA SER A 128 -4.78 -12.82 -9.70
C SER A 128 -5.83 -12.05 -10.49
N ILE A 129 -6.02 -10.77 -10.20
CA ILE A 129 -6.85 -9.87 -11.01
C ILE A 129 -5.86 -9.10 -11.88
N ALA A 130 -5.90 -9.36 -13.18
CA ALA A 130 -5.02 -8.79 -14.19
C ALA A 130 -5.55 -7.45 -14.68
#